data_AF-A0A8R2R6W8-F1
#
_entry.id   AF-A0A8R2R6W8-F1
#
_cell.length_a   1.000
_cell.length_b   1.000
_cell.length_c   1.000
_cell.angle_alpha   90.00
_cell.angle_beta   90.00
_cell.angle_gamma   90.00
#
_symmetry.space_group_name_H-M   'P 1'
#
loop_
_entity.id
_entity.type
_entity.pdbx_description
1 polymer ?
#
loop_
_entity_poly.entity_id
_entity_poly.type
_entity_poly.pdbx_seq_one_letter_code
_entity_poly.pdbx_strand_id
1 'polypeptide(L)'
;MELKGVVLLMYVLAASANSIVKEATDNIAAVETVNSTSVVSTVGSARTEATVTLDNATSNQSPSTSVVSKQRENKLYNLIVARKFNEAVENTICLYGAGGCNIIERVIERLFDEGQSIVFDYSYKVSNVGARYIARSCFPAAIRIHESLVFAKVINKRDGYALTYSRRMDSDGDRRILGDRNTETRMDIIWRFVPYWLGDRLCFKMRPVRMAMFLKLGNTRDEDDDHTAYISDDHATNSHLWTIQPVKHNGELLFYIINREYDELLKFGQATEHDGYRIGYGHSTRDFNPNKFSWYIDVI
;
A
#
# COMPACT_ATOMS: atom_id res chain seq x y z
N MET A 1 -20.09 -44.21 18.43
CA MET A 1 -20.78 -43.10 19.12
C MET A 1 -19.93 -41.86 18.90
N GLU A 2 -20.29 -41.08 17.89
CA GLU A 2 -19.64 -39.81 17.54
C GLU A 2 -19.87 -38.75 18.63
N LEU A 3 -18.92 -37.83 18.81
CA LEU A 3 -19.26 -36.41 18.91
C LEU A 3 -18.10 -35.56 18.40
N LYS A 4 -18.31 -34.97 17.23
CA LYS A 4 -17.47 -33.94 16.60
C LYS A 4 -17.67 -32.63 17.37
N GLY A 5 -16.58 -32.01 17.84
CA GLY A 5 -16.59 -30.67 18.42
C GLY A 5 -15.99 -29.67 17.44
N VAL A 6 -16.81 -29.11 16.55
CA VAL A 6 -16.44 -27.98 15.69
C VAL A 6 -16.64 -26.70 16.52
N VAL A 7 -15.54 -26.00 16.84
CA VAL A 7 -15.60 -24.66 17.43
C VAL A 7 -15.64 -23.64 16.29
N LEU A 8 -16.84 -23.16 15.98
CA LEU A 8 -17.09 -22.08 15.04
C LEU A 8 -16.96 -20.74 15.77
N LEU A 9 -15.83 -20.04 15.58
CA LEU A 9 -15.62 -18.71 16.14
C LEU A 9 -16.25 -17.67 15.20
N MET A 10 -17.46 -17.20 15.53
CA MET A 10 -18.10 -16.06 14.87
C MET A 10 -17.41 -14.75 15.29
N TYR A 11 -16.76 -14.07 14.33
CA TYR A 11 -16.36 -12.68 14.51
C TYR A 11 -17.44 -11.75 13.95
N VAL A 12 -18.08 -11.00 14.85
CA VAL A 12 -19.01 -9.91 14.54
C VAL A 12 -18.22 -8.72 14.00
N LEU A 13 -18.52 -8.28 12.78
CA LEU A 13 -18.04 -7.03 12.19
C LEU A 13 -18.89 -5.87 12.72
N ALA A 14 -18.31 -5.03 13.58
CA ALA A 14 -18.85 -3.72 13.87
C ALA A 14 -18.39 -2.75 12.77
N ALA A 15 -19.31 -2.34 11.89
CA ALA A 15 -19.10 -1.26 10.95
C ALA A 15 -19.25 0.07 11.71
N SER A 16 -18.15 0.80 11.93
CA SER A 16 -18.22 2.17 12.41
C SER A 16 -18.55 3.10 11.24
N ALA A 17 -19.75 3.69 11.26
CA ALA A 17 -20.15 4.76 10.36
C ALA A 17 -19.39 6.06 10.71
N ASN A 18 -18.67 6.62 9.73
CA ASN A 18 -18.17 8.00 9.82
C ASN A 18 -19.33 8.97 9.57
N SER A 19 -19.68 9.77 10.58
CA SER A 19 -20.49 10.97 10.39
C SER A 19 -19.60 12.10 9.86
N ILE A 20 -19.85 12.51 8.63
CA ILE A 20 -19.32 13.76 8.08
C ILE A 20 -20.27 14.87 8.52
N VAL A 21 -19.78 15.78 9.37
CA VAL A 21 -20.41 17.06 9.65
C VAL A 21 -20.37 17.89 8.37
N LYS A 22 -21.56 18.24 7.88
CA LYS A 22 -21.77 19.09 6.70
C LYS A 22 -22.05 20.49 7.21
N GLU A 23 -21.07 21.39 7.12
CA GLU A 23 -21.35 22.83 7.28
C GLU A 23 -22.01 23.34 6.01
N ALA A 24 -23.18 23.93 6.19
CA ALA A 24 -23.91 24.69 5.18
C ALA A 24 -23.43 26.15 5.22
N THR A 25 -23.16 26.74 4.07
CA THR A 25 -23.48 28.14 3.85
C THR A 25 -23.84 28.31 2.38
N ASP A 26 -25.10 28.66 2.17
CA ASP A 26 -25.69 29.09 0.91
C ASP A 26 -24.95 30.32 0.36
N ASN A 27 -24.87 30.44 -0.96
CA ASN A 27 -25.32 31.67 -1.61
C ASN A 27 -25.66 31.44 -3.09
N ILE A 28 -26.82 31.97 -3.41
CA ILE A 28 -27.60 31.93 -4.64
C ILE A 28 -27.09 33.02 -5.61
N ALA A 29 -27.09 32.72 -6.92
CA ALA A 29 -27.62 33.58 -8.01
C ALA A 29 -27.27 32.90 -9.36
N ALA A 30 -28.24 32.31 -10.04
CA ALA A 30 -29.09 32.93 -11.08
C ALA A 30 -28.40 32.91 -12.46
N VAL A 31 -28.79 31.96 -13.34
CA VAL A 31 -29.80 32.12 -14.42
C VAL A 31 -29.17 32.66 -15.70
N GLU A 32 -29.15 31.85 -16.75
CA GLU A 32 -29.81 32.14 -18.03
C GLU A 32 -29.76 30.92 -18.97
N THR A 33 -30.95 30.33 -19.16
CA THR A 33 -31.36 29.56 -20.34
C THR A 33 -31.43 30.46 -21.58
N VAL A 34 -31.23 29.90 -22.79
CA VAL A 34 -32.22 29.88 -23.90
C VAL A 34 -31.63 29.31 -25.21
N ASN A 35 -32.29 28.24 -25.68
CA ASN A 35 -32.66 27.80 -27.04
C ASN A 35 -31.69 27.75 -28.24
N SER A 36 -31.57 26.52 -28.77
CA SER A 36 -32.08 26.03 -30.07
C SER A 36 -32.06 26.97 -31.29
N THR A 37 -31.64 26.47 -32.46
CA THR A 37 -32.51 25.83 -33.49
C THR A 37 -31.73 25.61 -34.81
N SER A 38 -32.09 24.53 -35.50
CA SER A 38 -31.70 24.08 -36.84
C SER A 38 -32.15 24.98 -38.00
N VAL A 39 -31.43 24.93 -39.14
CA VAL A 39 -31.99 25.25 -40.47
C VAL A 39 -31.44 24.28 -41.53
N VAL A 40 -32.34 23.82 -42.41
CA VAL A 40 -32.16 22.89 -43.55
C VAL A 40 -32.32 23.64 -44.87
N SER A 41 -31.69 23.09 -45.93
CA SER A 41 -31.89 23.30 -47.40
C SER A 41 -31.35 24.61 -48.01
N THR A 42 -30.67 24.59 -49.17
CA THR A 42 -31.28 24.37 -50.50
C THR A 42 -30.23 23.98 -51.57
N VAL A 43 -30.70 23.26 -52.60
CA VAL A 43 -30.01 22.68 -53.78
C VAL A 43 -29.68 23.73 -54.86
N GLY A 44 -28.58 23.52 -55.61
CA GLY A 44 -28.30 24.19 -56.89
C GLY A 44 -27.18 23.49 -57.67
N SER A 45 -27.51 22.97 -58.85
CA SER A 45 -26.71 22.09 -59.70
C SER A 45 -25.79 22.88 -60.67
N ALA A 46 -24.53 22.45 -60.85
CA ALA A 46 -23.75 22.73 -62.06
C ALA A 46 -22.68 21.65 -62.26
N ARG A 47 -22.73 21.00 -63.43
CA ARG A 47 -21.90 19.88 -63.88
C ARG A 47 -20.72 20.44 -64.67
N THR A 48 -19.48 20.13 -64.26
CA THR A 48 -18.29 20.24 -65.12
C THR A 48 -17.34 19.09 -64.79
N GLU A 49 -16.92 18.37 -65.82
CA GLU A 49 -16.06 17.17 -65.76
C GLU A 49 -14.57 17.51 -65.64
N ALA A 50 -13.81 16.49 -65.20
CA ALA A 50 -12.35 16.35 -65.14
C ALA A 50 -11.64 17.18 -64.04
N THR A 51 -10.90 16.59 -63.10
CA THR A 51 -9.81 15.64 -63.29
C THR A 51 -9.54 14.89 -61.98
N VAL A 52 -9.26 13.59 -62.08
CA VAL A 52 -8.85 12.72 -60.97
C VAL A 52 -7.52 13.20 -60.40
N THR A 53 -7.50 13.53 -59.11
CA THR A 53 -6.32 13.38 -58.26
C THR A 53 -6.81 12.79 -56.95
N LEU A 54 -6.70 11.47 -56.84
CA LEU A 54 -6.81 10.78 -55.56
C LEU A 54 -5.55 11.05 -54.75
N ASP A 55 -5.76 11.02 -53.43
CA ASP A 55 -4.76 10.85 -52.37
C ASP A 55 -4.11 12.13 -51.82
N ASN A 56 -4.88 12.79 -50.97
CA ASN A 56 -4.33 13.14 -49.66
C ASN A 56 -5.30 12.68 -48.58
N ALA A 57 -5.34 11.36 -48.40
CA ALA A 57 -5.94 10.75 -47.21
C ALA A 57 -5.09 11.18 -46.02
N THR A 58 -5.60 12.10 -45.21
CA THR A 58 -5.17 12.28 -43.83
C THR A 58 -5.21 10.90 -43.19
N SER A 59 -4.02 10.32 -42.97
CA SER A 59 -3.84 9.04 -42.30
C SER A 59 -4.40 9.16 -40.89
N ASN A 60 -5.67 8.81 -40.74
CA ASN A 60 -6.28 8.45 -39.47
C ASN A 60 -5.76 7.06 -39.07
N GLN A 61 -4.44 6.91 -38.96
CA GLN A 61 -3.87 5.74 -38.33
C GLN A 61 -4.08 5.88 -36.83
N SER A 62 -5.03 5.09 -36.32
CA SER A 62 -5.17 4.84 -34.90
C SER A 62 -3.77 4.54 -34.32
N PRO A 63 -3.38 5.20 -33.21
CA PRO A 63 -2.07 4.99 -32.62
C PRO A 63 -1.84 3.50 -32.36
N SER A 64 -0.61 3.04 -32.56
CA SER A 64 -0.27 1.64 -32.31
C SER A 64 -0.66 1.24 -30.88
N THR A 65 -1.06 -0.01 -30.70
CA THR A 65 -1.50 -0.53 -29.39
C THR A 65 -0.46 -0.28 -28.29
N SER A 66 0.83 -0.34 -28.64
CA SER A 66 1.93 -0.04 -27.71
C SER A 66 1.93 1.41 -27.19
N VAL A 67 1.63 2.38 -28.06
CA VAL A 67 1.56 3.81 -27.71
C VAL A 67 0.35 4.07 -26.81
N VAL A 68 -0.81 3.49 -27.14
CA VAL A 68 -2.03 3.61 -26.33
C VAL A 68 -1.84 3.00 -24.93
N SER A 69 -1.22 1.83 -24.84
CA SER A 69 -0.89 1.20 -23.56
C SER A 69 0.03 2.07 -22.72
N LYS A 70 1.08 2.66 -23.31
CA LYS A 70 2.01 3.52 -22.57
C LYS A 70 1.35 4.82 -22.11
N GLN A 71 0.46 5.41 -22.90
CA GLN A 71 -0.31 6.58 -22.50
C GLN A 71 -1.22 6.27 -21.30
N ARG A 72 -1.88 5.11 -21.29
CA ARG A 72 -2.72 4.66 -20.17
C ARG A 72 -1.90 4.41 -18.91
N GLU A 73 -0.75 3.75 -19.04
CA GLU A 73 0.22 3.53 -17.95
C GLU A 73 0.66 4.87 -17.34
N ASN A 74 1.10 5.82 -18.17
CA ASN A 74 1.54 7.15 -17.72
C ASN A 74 0.39 7.92 -17.05
N LYS A 75 -0.83 7.84 -17.59
CA LYS A 75 -2.00 8.49 -17.00
C LYS A 75 -2.25 7.97 -15.58
N LEU A 76 -2.34 6.66 -15.40
CA LEU A 76 -2.59 6.08 -14.08
C LEU A 76 -1.46 6.40 -13.09
N TYR A 77 -0.21 6.23 -13.52
CA TYR A 77 0.97 6.56 -12.70
C TYR A 77 0.94 8.03 -12.24
N ASN A 78 0.68 8.98 -13.14
CA ASN A 78 0.65 10.42 -12.80
C ASN A 78 -0.49 10.75 -11.81
N LEU A 79 -1.66 10.13 -11.95
CA LEU A 79 -2.76 10.31 -11.00
C LEU A 79 -2.37 9.82 -9.60
N ILE A 80 -1.68 8.67 -9.52
CA ILE A 80 -1.19 8.11 -8.25
C ILE A 80 -0.16 9.05 -7.62
N VAL A 81 0.91 9.42 -8.34
CA VAL A 81 1.99 10.28 -7.81
C VAL A 81 1.47 11.66 -7.41
N ALA A 82 0.48 12.20 -8.13
CA ALA A 82 -0.19 13.45 -7.78
C ALA A 82 -1.20 13.32 -6.62
N ARG A 83 -1.29 12.15 -5.95
CA ARG A 83 -2.27 11.85 -4.89
C ARG A 83 -3.73 12.05 -5.29
N LYS A 84 -4.05 12.01 -6.58
CA LYS A 84 -5.42 12.09 -7.10
C LYS A 84 -6.11 10.72 -7.00
N PHE A 85 -6.21 10.18 -5.79
CA PHE A 85 -6.62 8.80 -5.57
C PHE A 85 -8.03 8.48 -6.07
N ASN A 86 -8.97 9.43 -6.01
CA ASN A 86 -10.32 9.21 -6.55
C ASN A 86 -10.26 8.97 -8.07
N GLU A 87 -9.60 9.87 -8.81
CA GLU A 87 -9.38 9.74 -10.26
C GLU A 87 -8.57 8.49 -10.60
N ALA A 88 -7.55 8.15 -9.80
CA ALA A 88 -6.73 6.96 -9.99
C ALA A 88 -7.55 5.67 -9.83
N VAL A 89 -8.39 5.60 -8.80
CA VAL A 89 -9.28 4.45 -8.54
C VAL A 89 -10.30 4.27 -9.66
N GLU A 90 -10.94 5.35 -10.10
CA GLU A 90 -11.86 5.29 -11.26
C GLU A 90 -11.15 4.79 -12.51
N ASN A 91 -9.95 5.34 -12.79
CA ASN A 91 -9.15 4.91 -13.93
C ASN A 91 -8.77 3.42 -13.84
N THR A 92 -8.47 2.94 -12.64
CA THR A 92 -8.12 1.54 -12.35
C THR A 92 -9.29 0.61 -12.62
N ILE A 93 -10.50 0.98 -12.18
CA ILE A 93 -11.73 0.21 -12.43
C ILE A 93 -12.01 0.11 -13.93
N CYS A 94 -11.88 1.22 -14.66
CA CYS A 94 -12.03 1.23 -16.12
C CYS A 94 -11.00 0.35 -16.82
N LEU A 95 -9.72 0.43 -16.41
CA LEU A 95 -8.66 -0.40 -16.96
C LEU A 95 -8.93 -1.89 -16.72
N TYR A 96 -9.29 -2.27 -15.49
CA TYR A 96 -9.61 -3.65 -15.15
C TYR A 96 -10.79 -4.19 -15.96
N GLY A 97 -11.88 -3.43 -16.07
CA GLY A 97 -13.05 -3.81 -16.87
C GLY A 97 -12.74 -4.00 -18.36
N ALA A 98 -11.68 -3.37 -18.87
CA ALA A 98 -11.20 -3.53 -20.24
C ALA A 98 -10.09 -4.60 -20.38
N GLY A 99 -9.84 -5.43 -19.36
CA GLY A 99 -8.79 -6.46 -19.36
C GLY A 99 -7.36 -5.91 -19.17
N GLY A 100 -7.22 -4.65 -18.74
CA GLY A 100 -5.95 -3.93 -18.60
C GLY A 100 -5.17 -4.22 -17.32
N CYS A 101 -5.25 -5.43 -16.77
CA CYS A 101 -4.54 -5.80 -15.54
C CYS A 101 -3.01 -5.65 -15.70
N ASN A 102 -2.48 -6.00 -16.87
CA ASN A 102 -1.07 -5.81 -17.22
C ASN A 102 -0.61 -4.34 -17.18
N ILE A 103 -1.49 -3.38 -17.46
CA ILE A 103 -1.17 -1.94 -17.37
C ILE A 103 -1.08 -1.55 -15.89
N ILE A 104 -2.01 -2.04 -15.06
CA ILE A 104 -2.01 -1.80 -13.61
C ILE A 104 -0.73 -2.37 -12.98
N GLU A 105 -0.38 -3.61 -13.32
CA GLU A 105 0.84 -4.28 -12.87
C GLU A 105 2.10 -3.49 -13.26
N ARG A 106 2.22 -3.02 -14.51
CA ARG A 106 3.36 -2.19 -14.95
C ARG A 106 3.49 -0.88 -14.17
N VAL A 107 2.36 -0.24 -13.83
CA VAL A 107 2.38 0.97 -13.00
C VAL A 107 2.86 0.67 -11.59
N ILE A 108 2.42 -0.44 -10.99
CA ILE A 108 2.87 -0.89 -9.68
C ILE A 108 4.37 -1.20 -9.70
N GLU A 109 4.84 -1.94 -10.70
CA GLU A 109 6.26 -2.25 -10.88
C GLU A 109 7.11 -0.99 -10.98
N ARG A 110 6.65 0.01 -11.75
CA ARG A 110 7.31 1.30 -11.84
C ARG A 110 7.36 2.04 -10.51
N LEU A 111 6.28 2.00 -9.71
CA LEU A 111 6.28 2.60 -8.37
C LEU A 111 7.30 1.91 -7.44
N PHE A 112 7.51 0.60 -7.57
CA PHE A 112 8.56 -0.11 -6.83
C PHE A 112 9.96 0.26 -7.29
N ASP A 113 10.20 0.34 -8.60
CA ASP A 113 11.49 0.73 -9.16
C ASP A 113 11.93 2.11 -8.66
N GLU A 114 10.96 3.00 -8.45
CA GLU A 114 11.18 4.35 -7.94
C GLU A 114 11.07 4.46 -6.40
N GLY A 115 10.88 3.35 -5.68
CA GLY A 115 10.82 3.31 -4.22
C GLY A 115 9.64 4.08 -3.62
N GLN A 116 8.53 4.22 -4.35
CA GLN A 116 7.40 5.08 -3.99
C GLN A 116 6.47 4.40 -2.98
N SER A 117 6.53 4.81 -1.71
CA SER A 117 5.64 4.29 -0.64
C SER A 117 4.15 4.52 -0.90
N ILE A 118 3.82 5.49 -1.77
CA ILE A 118 2.45 5.82 -2.18
C ILE A 118 1.70 4.63 -2.81
N VAL A 119 2.42 3.58 -3.25
CA VAL A 119 1.80 2.34 -3.73
C VAL A 119 0.89 1.69 -2.67
N PHE A 120 1.24 1.80 -1.39
CA PHE A 120 0.41 1.31 -0.28
C PHE A 120 -0.83 2.20 -0.08
N ASP A 121 -0.68 3.52 -0.17
CA ASP A 121 -1.80 4.48 -0.12
C ASP A 121 -2.81 4.16 -1.22
N TYR A 122 -2.32 3.98 -2.45
CA TYR A 122 -3.13 3.65 -3.63
C TYR A 122 -3.83 2.30 -3.48
N SER A 123 -3.12 1.24 -3.09
CA SER A 123 -3.70 -0.08 -2.88
C SER A 123 -4.80 -0.05 -1.81
N TYR A 124 -4.57 0.67 -0.71
CA TYR A 124 -5.58 0.88 0.33
C TYR A 124 -6.82 1.60 -0.20
N LYS A 125 -6.65 2.65 -0.99
CA LYS A 125 -7.79 3.40 -1.57
C LYS A 125 -8.62 2.53 -2.51
N VAL A 126 -7.99 1.73 -3.37
CA VAL A 126 -8.67 0.76 -4.24
C VAL A 126 -9.48 -0.24 -3.41
N SER A 127 -8.88 -0.81 -2.35
CA SER A 127 -9.56 -1.76 -1.48
C SER A 127 -10.73 -1.16 -0.69
N ASN A 128 -10.58 0.10 -0.24
CA ASN A 128 -11.55 0.76 0.64
C ASN A 128 -12.83 1.20 -0.09
N VAL A 129 -12.78 1.45 -1.41
CA VAL A 129 -13.97 1.74 -2.21
C VAL A 129 -14.75 0.48 -2.65
N GLY A 130 -14.38 -0.69 -2.12
CA GLY A 130 -15.03 -1.96 -2.46
C GLY A 130 -14.46 -2.69 -3.68
N ALA A 131 -13.43 -2.13 -4.34
CA ALA A 131 -12.77 -2.75 -5.49
C ALA A 131 -11.64 -3.73 -5.10
N ARG A 132 -11.79 -4.43 -3.96
CA ARG A 132 -10.77 -5.37 -3.43
C ARG A 132 -10.45 -6.50 -4.39
N TYR A 133 -11.42 -6.92 -5.22
CA TYR A 133 -11.19 -7.95 -6.23
C TYR A 133 -10.15 -7.52 -7.27
N ILE A 134 -10.10 -6.22 -7.63
CA ILE A 134 -9.08 -5.69 -8.54
C ILE A 134 -7.71 -5.74 -7.87
N ALA A 135 -7.65 -5.32 -6.60
CA ALA A 135 -6.42 -5.41 -5.82
C ALA A 135 -5.89 -6.85 -5.82
N ARG A 136 -6.74 -7.82 -5.47
CA ARG A 136 -6.38 -9.24 -5.43
C ARG A 136 -5.94 -9.82 -6.78
N SER A 137 -6.45 -9.29 -7.89
CA SER A 137 -6.10 -9.77 -9.23
C SER A 137 -4.81 -9.16 -9.79
N CYS A 138 -4.54 -7.87 -9.54
CA CYS A 138 -3.49 -7.13 -10.24
C CYS A 138 -2.37 -6.60 -9.33
N PHE A 139 -2.48 -6.76 -8.01
CA PHE A 139 -1.52 -6.22 -7.04
C PHE A 139 -0.79 -7.37 -6.35
N PRO A 140 0.55 -7.28 -6.19
CA PRO A 140 1.29 -8.23 -5.37
C PRO A 140 0.70 -8.35 -3.96
N ALA A 141 0.74 -9.55 -3.38
CA ALA A 141 0.17 -9.79 -2.05
C ALA A 141 0.77 -8.85 -0.98
N ALA A 142 2.07 -8.57 -1.05
CA ALA A 142 2.78 -7.73 -0.09
C ALA A 142 2.27 -6.27 -0.02
N ILE A 143 1.67 -5.71 -1.09
CA ILE A 143 1.09 -4.36 -1.01
C ILE A 143 -0.35 -4.35 -0.50
N ARG A 144 -0.98 -5.53 -0.42
CA ARG A 144 -2.32 -5.74 0.14
C ARG A 144 -2.30 -6.06 1.63
N ILE A 145 -1.17 -5.87 2.31
CA ILE A 145 -0.99 -6.18 3.75
C ILE A 145 -1.95 -5.40 4.67
N HIS A 146 -2.57 -4.33 4.17
CA HIS A 146 -3.60 -3.58 4.87
C HIS A 146 -4.96 -4.32 4.97
N GLU A 147 -5.19 -5.36 4.16
CA GLU A 147 -6.43 -6.13 4.19
C GLU A 147 -6.57 -6.92 5.52
N SER A 148 -7.76 -6.95 6.09
CA SER A 148 -7.99 -7.51 7.44
C SER A 148 -7.69 -9.00 7.60
N LEU A 149 -7.72 -9.75 6.50
CA LEU A 149 -7.47 -11.19 6.43
C LEU A 149 -6.10 -11.52 5.81
N VAL A 150 -5.24 -10.52 5.64
CA VAL A 150 -3.86 -10.71 5.19
C VAL A 150 -2.94 -10.69 6.40
N PHE A 151 -2.16 -11.76 6.54
CA PHE A 151 -1.15 -11.92 7.56
C PHE A 151 0.21 -12.07 6.89
N ALA A 152 1.28 -11.68 7.57
CA ALA A 152 2.62 -11.80 7.01
C ALA A 152 3.65 -12.18 8.05
N LYS A 153 4.71 -12.84 7.59
CA LYS A 153 5.99 -12.92 8.29
C LYS A 153 6.83 -11.73 7.87
N VAL A 154 7.55 -11.16 8.83
CA VAL A 154 8.47 -10.03 8.59
C VAL A 154 9.88 -10.57 8.82
N ILE A 155 10.64 -10.79 7.75
CA ILE A 155 11.91 -11.53 7.80
C ILE A 155 13.03 -10.60 7.33
N ASN A 156 14.08 -10.40 8.13
CA ASN A 156 15.15 -9.47 7.76
C ASN A 156 16.01 -10.06 6.63
N LYS A 157 16.35 -9.24 5.63
CA LYS A 157 17.17 -9.68 4.49
C LYS A 157 18.57 -10.12 4.91
N ARG A 158 19.17 -9.42 5.87
CA ARG A 158 20.57 -9.60 6.29
C ARG A 158 20.86 -11.02 6.79
N ASP A 159 20.01 -11.53 7.67
CA ASP A 159 20.28 -12.78 8.40
C ASP A 159 19.17 -13.84 8.26
N GLY A 160 18.00 -13.50 7.68
CA GLY A 160 16.87 -14.43 7.55
C GLY A 160 16.11 -14.69 8.85
N TYR A 161 16.19 -13.80 9.83
CA TYR A 161 15.45 -13.90 11.10
C TYR A 161 14.04 -13.31 10.96
N ALA A 162 13.04 -14.01 11.49
CA ALA A 162 11.68 -13.54 11.59
C ALA A 162 11.46 -12.66 12.81
N LEU A 163 10.69 -11.59 12.65
CA LEU A 163 10.25 -10.70 13.73
C LEU A 163 9.37 -11.47 14.72
N THR A 164 9.73 -11.41 16.00
CA THR A 164 8.96 -11.94 17.12
C THR A 164 9.14 -11.04 18.36
N TYR A 165 8.71 -11.49 19.52
CA TYR A 165 8.76 -10.74 20.77
C TYR A 165 9.12 -11.63 21.96
N SER A 166 9.65 -11.01 23.00
CA SER A 166 10.00 -11.67 24.25
C SER A 166 8.77 -12.15 25.02
N ARG A 167 8.90 -13.32 25.65
CA ARG A 167 7.90 -13.83 26.60
C ARG A 167 7.94 -13.10 27.94
N ARG A 168 9.00 -12.36 28.23
CA ARG A 168 9.13 -11.55 29.44
C ARG A 168 8.68 -10.12 29.15
N MET A 169 7.94 -9.56 30.10
CA MET A 169 7.67 -8.12 30.13
C MET A 169 8.82 -7.43 30.87
N ASP A 170 9.10 -6.20 30.50
CA ASP A 170 9.94 -5.30 31.30
C ASP A 170 9.11 -4.61 32.40
N SER A 171 9.72 -3.63 33.09
CA SER A 171 9.08 -2.87 34.16
C SER A 171 7.90 -2.02 33.68
N ASP A 172 7.85 -1.70 32.39
CA ASP A 172 6.84 -0.83 31.79
C ASP A 172 5.67 -1.65 31.22
N GLY A 173 5.71 -2.98 31.34
CA GLY A 173 4.73 -3.90 30.80
C GLY A 173 4.94 -4.23 29.33
N ASP A 174 6.03 -3.74 28.74
CA ASP A 174 6.35 -3.92 27.33
C ASP A 174 7.11 -5.21 27.10
N ARG A 175 7.06 -5.72 25.87
CA ARG A 175 7.84 -6.90 25.47
C ARG A 175 8.83 -6.51 24.41
N ARG A 176 10.11 -6.78 24.67
CA ARG A 176 11.19 -6.53 23.70
C ARG A 176 10.96 -7.28 22.39
N ILE A 177 11.24 -6.62 21.27
CA ILE A 177 11.25 -7.26 19.95
C ILE A 177 12.51 -8.09 19.78
N LEU A 178 12.33 -9.28 19.22
CA LEU A 178 13.40 -10.21 18.94
C LEU A 178 13.33 -10.64 17.48
N GLY A 179 14.47 -11.07 16.94
CA GLY A 179 14.56 -11.87 15.74
C GLY A 179 14.77 -13.32 16.11
N ASP A 180 13.98 -14.23 15.54
CA ASP A 180 14.14 -15.69 15.65
C ASP A 180 14.63 -16.27 14.32
N ARG A 181 15.56 -17.23 14.36
CA ARG A 181 15.98 -17.98 13.14
C ARG A 181 14.89 -18.90 12.62
N ASN A 182 13.93 -19.29 13.46
CA ASN A 182 12.81 -20.12 13.04
C ASN A 182 11.78 -19.27 12.29
N THR A 183 11.66 -19.49 10.98
CA THR A 183 10.76 -18.78 10.09
C THR A 183 9.53 -19.60 9.69
N GLU A 184 9.42 -20.87 10.12
CA GLU A 184 8.49 -21.81 9.49
C GLU A 184 7.17 -21.98 10.24
N THR A 185 7.15 -22.07 11.58
CA THR A 185 5.98 -22.67 12.27
C THR A 185 5.69 -22.15 13.68
N ARG A 186 5.53 -20.83 13.88
CA ARG A 186 4.97 -20.31 15.13
C ARG A 186 4.02 -19.13 14.91
N MET A 187 2.93 -19.11 15.68
CA MET A 187 1.95 -18.01 15.63
C MET A 187 2.50 -16.67 16.17
N ASP A 188 3.64 -16.67 16.86
CA ASP A 188 4.33 -15.48 17.40
C ASP A 188 5.24 -14.78 16.38
N ILE A 189 5.46 -15.36 15.19
CA ILE A 189 6.13 -14.71 14.05
C ILE A 189 5.16 -14.22 12.97
N ILE A 190 3.85 -14.40 13.18
CA ILE A 190 2.81 -13.95 12.25
C ILE A 190 2.30 -12.59 12.71
N TRP A 191 2.38 -11.61 11.80
CA TRP A 191 2.03 -10.23 12.06
C TRP A 191 0.84 -9.79 11.21
N ARG A 192 0.10 -8.85 11.77
CA ARG A 192 -0.96 -8.12 11.07
C ARG A 192 -0.58 -6.64 11.00
N PHE A 193 -0.75 -6.08 9.81
CA PHE A 193 -0.57 -4.66 9.53
C PHE A 193 -1.93 -3.99 9.57
N VAL A 194 -2.18 -3.22 10.62
CA VAL A 194 -3.44 -2.50 10.80
C VAL A 194 -3.31 -1.13 10.14
N PRO A 195 -4.07 -0.85 9.06
CA PRO A 195 -3.99 0.42 8.37
C PRO A 195 -4.48 1.56 9.27
N TYR A 196 -3.76 2.68 9.24
CA TYR A 196 -4.10 3.91 9.94
C TYR A 196 -3.92 5.10 8.99
N TRP A 197 -5.03 5.67 8.53
CA TRP A 197 -5.01 6.80 7.60
C TRP A 197 -4.85 8.10 8.38
N LEU A 198 -3.71 8.77 8.22
CA LEU A 198 -3.37 9.99 8.96
C LEU A 198 -3.07 11.13 7.98
N GLY A 199 -3.97 12.12 7.94
CA GLY A 199 -3.93 13.19 6.94
C GLY A 199 -4.13 12.62 5.53
N ASP A 200 -3.08 12.65 4.72
CA ASP A 200 -3.07 12.22 3.32
C ASP A 200 -2.24 10.94 3.06
N ARG A 201 -1.78 10.26 4.13
CA ARG A 201 -0.90 9.08 4.02
C ARG A 201 -1.41 7.89 4.82
N LEU A 202 -1.12 6.70 4.32
CA LEU A 202 -1.29 5.46 5.07
C LEU A 202 -0.07 5.24 5.98
N CYS A 203 -0.35 4.93 7.24
CA CYS A 203 0.60 4.34 8.16
C CYS A 203 0.06 2.99 8.63
N PHE A 204 0.91 2.23 9.31
CA PHE A 204 0.55 0.94 9.86
C PHE A 204 0.84 0.90 11.35
N LYS A 205 -0.10 0.33 12.11
CA LYS A 205 0.23 -0.27 13.40
C LYS A 205 0.47 -1.75 13.18
N MET A 206 1.62 -2.26 13.62
CA MET A 206 1.98 -3.67 13.42
C MET A 206 1.78 -4.43 14.72
N ARG A 207 1.10 -5.59 14.69
CA ARG A 207 0.95 -6.43 15.87
C ARG A 207 1.10 -7.92 15.55
N PRO A 208 1.63 -8.74 16.46
CA PRO A 208 1.59 -10.18 16.30
C PRO A 208 0.15 -10.68 16.45
N VAL A 209 -0.22 -11.75 15.73
CA VAL A 209 -1.60 -12.27 15.73
C VAL A 209 -2.05 -12.75 17.12
N ARG A 210 -1.12 -13.24 17.94
CA ARG A 210 -1.42 -13.76 19.29
C ARG A 210 -1.65 -12.71 20.36
N MET A 211 -1.31 -11.44 20.12
CA MET A 211 -1.38 -10.41 21.15
C MET A 211 -2.04 -9.13 20.64
N ALA A 212 -2.75 -8.46 21.54
CA ALA A 212 -3.32 -7.14 21.30
C ALA A 212 -2.31 -6.03 21.68
N MET A 213 -1.04 -6.22 21.33
CA MET A 213 0.05 -5.25 21.58
C MET A 213 0.66 -4.85 20.25
N PHE A 214 1.10 -3.61 20.11
CA PHE A 214 1.59 -3.03 18.87
C PHE A 214 3.08 -2.70 18.95
N LEU A 215 3.78 -2.93 17.84
CA LEU A 215 5.18 -2.60 17.64
C LEU A 215 5.41 -1.10 17.84
N LYS A 216 6.42 -0.75 18.64
CA LYS A 216 6.94 0.61 18.81
C LYS A 216 8.45 0.66 18.94
N LEU A 217 8.99 1.87 18.86
CA LEU A 217 10.31 2.19 19.40
C LEU A 217 10.14 2.78 20.81
N GLY A 218 11.03 2.41 21.72
CA GLY A 218 11.11 3.01 23.05
C GLY A 218 11.60 4.46 23.00
N ASN A 219 11.48 5.18 24.12
CA ASN A 219 11.90 6.59 24.20
C ASN A 219 13.38 6.76 24.52
N THR A 220 14.04 5.71 25.00
CA THR A 220 15.46 5.74 25.40
C THR A 220 16.33 5.21 24.28
N ARG A 221 17.49 5.85 24.13
CA ARG A 221 18.55 5.42 23.22
C ARG A 221 19.57 4.56 23.94
N ASP A 222 20.16 3.63 23.22
CA ASP A 222 21.29 2.83 23.71
C ASP A 222 22.64 3.51 23.42
N GLU A 223 23.74 2.79 23.63
CA GLU A 223 25.11 3.29 23.42
C GLU A 223 25.43 3.58 21.95
N ASP A 224 24.70 2.97 21.01
CA ASP A 224 24.81 3.19 19.56
C ASP A 224 23.82 4.27 19.07
N ASP A 225 23.20 4.99 20.00
CA ASP A 225 22.15 5.98 19.78
C ASP A 225 20.85 5.39 19.17
N ASP A 226 20.70 4.06 19.14
CA ASP A 226 19.52 3.39 18.58
C ASP A 226 18.38 3.29 19.61
N HIS A 227 17.12 3.33 19.15
CA HIS A 227 15.99 3.03 20.03
C HIS A 227 15.71 1.54 20.06
N THR A 228 15.59 0.94 21.25
CA THR A 228 15.14 -0.47 21.35
C THR A 228 13.68 -0.59 20.92
N ALA A 229 13.35 -1.65 20.18
CA ALA A 229 11.99 -1.92 19.73
C ALA A 229 11.23 -2.83 20.71
N TYR A 230 9.94 -2.54 20.88
CA TYR A 230 9.04 -3.23 21.81
C TYR A 230 7.68 -3.50 21.16
N ILE A 231 6.86 -4.36 21.76
CA ILE A 231 5.40 -4.28 21.64
C ILE A 231 4.80 -3.80 22.97
N SER A 232 3.80 -2.93 22.89
CA SER A 232 3.06 -2.38 24.04
C SER A 232 1.55 -2.34 23.77
N ASP A 233 0.74 -2.26 24.82
CA ASP A 233 -0.72 -2.16 24.73
C ASP A 233 -1.23 -0.71 24.63
N ASP A 234 -0.55 0.26 25.25
CA ASP A 234 -0.71 1.67 24.93
C ASP A 234 -0.05 1.95 23.57
N HIS A 235 -0.87 2.36 22.60
CA HIS A 235 -0.50 2.51 21.21
C HIS A 235 -1.02 3.83 20.60
N ALA A 236 -1.16 4.87 21.43
CA ALA A 236 -1.68 6.17 21.02
C ALA A 236 -0.63 7.08 20.35
N THR A 237 0.66 6.77 20.51
CA THR A 237 1.76 7.65 20.07
C THR A 237 2.27 7.31 18.66
N ASN A 238 2.93 8.27 18.01
CA ASN A 238 3.57 8.07 16.70
C ASN A 238 4.66 7.00 16.71
N SER A 239 5.24 6.67 17.87
CA SER A 239 6.21 5.58 17.99
C SER A 239 5.61 4.22 17.60
N HIS A 240 4.27 4.10 17.57
CA HIS A 240 3.54 2.91 17.13
C HIS A 240 3.17 2.91 15.65
N LEU A 241 3.44 4.01 14.95
CA LEU A 241 3.09 4.18 13.55
C LEU A 241 4.32 3.92 12.69
N TRP A 242 4.12 3.10 11.67
CA TRP A 242 5.18 2.66 10.76
C TRP A 242 4.81 2.96 9.31
N THR A 243 5.77 3.43 8.54
CA THR A 243 5.69 3.58 7.10
C THR A 243 6.44 2.44 6.43
N ILE A 244 5.87 1.87 5.37
CA ILE A 244 6.50 0.82 4.58
C ILE A 244 6.92 1.40 3.24
N GLN A 245 8.21 1.29 2.92
CA GLN A 245 8.77 1.80 1.67
C GLN A 245 9.33 0.63 0.85
N PRO A 246 8.86 0.42 -0.39
CA PRO A 246 9.38 -0.65 -1.24
C PRO A 246 10.80 -0.33 -1.70
N VAL A 247 11.60 -1.36 -1.92
CA VAL A 247 12.91 -1.28 -2.55
C VAL A 247 13.17 -2.53 -3.35
N LYS A 248 13.53 -2.38 -4.64
CA LYS A 248 14.04 -3.49 -5.43
C LYS A 248 15.54 -3.62 -5.26
N HIS A 249 16.00 -4.81 -4.91
CA HIS A 249 17.42 -5.11 -4.78
C HIS A 249 17.70 -6.51 -5.33
N ASN A 250 18.64 -6.62 -6.28
CA ASN A 250 19.01 -7.88 -6.93
C ASN A 250 17.82 -8.68 -7.50
N GLY A 251 16.81 -7.99 -8.04
CA GLY A 251 15.60 -8.59 -8.58
C GLY A 251 14.54 -8.98 -7.53
N GLU A 252 14.82 -8.78 -6.25
CA GLU A 252 13.90 -9.06 -5.15
C GLU A 252 13.16 -7.79 -4.73
N LEU A 253 11.86 -7.92 -4.42
CA LEU A 253 11.07 -6.86 -3.80
C LEU A 253 11.20 -6.98 -2.27
N LEU A 254 11.81 -5.97 -1.67
CA LEU A 254 12.04 -5.85 -0.24
C LEU A 254 11.39 -4.57 0.28
N PHE A 255 11.36 -4.40 1.59
CA PHE A 255 10.71 -3.26 2.22
C PHE A 255 11.55 -2.70 3.36
N TYR A 256 11.68 -1.38 3.41
CA TYR A 256 12.05 -0.67 4.63
C TYR A 256 10.82 -0.46 5.51
N ILE A 257 10.99 -0.65 6.81
CA ILE A 257 9.97 -0.41 7.83
C ILE A 257 10.47 0.73 8.69
N ILE A 258 9.81 1.89 8.59
CA ILE A 258 10.32 3.17 9.11
C ILE A 258 9.39 3.67 10.20
N ASN A 259 9.93 3.94 11.38
CA ASN A 259 9.16 4.48 12.49
C ASN A 259 8.76 5.93 12.23
N ARG A 260 7.53 6.32 12.56
CA ARG A 260 7.05 7.68 12.29
C ARG A 260 7.55 8.73 13.29
N GLU A 261 7.78 8.37 14.55
CA GLU A 261 8.23 9.34 15.56
C GLU A 261 9.69 9.72 15.33
N TYR A 262 10.55 8.73 15.12
CA TYR A 262 11.99 8.92 15.05
C TYR A 262 12.55 8.91 13.63
N ASP A 263 11.76 8.53 12.63
CA ASP A 263 12.19 8.39 11.22
C ASP A 263 13.33 7.36 11.04
N GLU A 264 13.34 6.36 11.91
CA GLU A 264 14.38 5.34 12.01
C GLU A 264 13.97 4.02 11.34
N LEU A 265 14.95 3.34 10.76
CA LEU A 265 14.76 2.04 10.09
C LEU A 265 14.72 0.91 11.13
N LEU A 266 13.68 0.07 11.10
CA LEU A 266 13.65 -1.15 11.89
C LEU A 266 14.81 -2.07 11.45
N LYS A 267 15.58 -2.55 12.42
CA LYS A 267 16.71 -3.49 12.22
C LYS A 267 16.80 -4.52 13.34
N PHE A 268 17.65 -5.51 13.13
CA PHE A 268 18.19 -6.32 14.22
C PHE A 268 19.63 -5.94 14.56
N GLY A 269 19.96 -5.99 15.85
CA GLY A 269 21.33 -5.86 16.35
C GLY A 269 22.28 -6.91 15.77
N GLN A 270 23.58 -6.64 15.82
CA GLN A 270 24.62 -7.56 15.31
C GLN A 270 24.97 -8.67 16.30
N ALA A 271 24.86 -8.41 17.60
CA ALA A 271 25.05 -9.43 18.62
C ALA A 271 23.80 -10.33 18.72
N THR A 272 24.03 -11.61 19.02
CA THR A 272 22.97 -12.51 19.46
C THR A 272 22.88 -12.49 20.99
N GLU A 273 21.68 -12.42 21.54
CA GLU A 273 21.43 -12.67 22.96
C GLU A 273 21.67 -14.16 23.31
N HIS A 274 21.62 -14.49 24.61
CA HIS A 274 22.03 -15.78 25.19
C HIS A 274 21.37 -17.04 24.57
N ASP A 275 20.29 -16.89 23.81
CA ASP A 275 19.56 -18.00 23.17
C ASP A 275 19.58 -17.93 21.63
N GLY A 276 20.47 -17.12 21.04
CA GLY A 276 20.63 -17.00 19.59
C GLY A 276 19.67 -16.01 18.91
N TYR A 277 18.76 -15.40 19.68
CA TYR A 277 17.90 -14.29 19.26
C TYR A 277 18.71 -13.03 18.96
N ARG A 278 18.17 -12.14 18.13
CA ARG A 278 18.69 -10.78 17.94
C ARG A 278 17.71 -9.76 18.48
N ILE A 279 18.17 -8.68 19.09
CA ILE A 279 17.27 -7.61 19.58
C ILE A 279 16.86 -6.72 18.40
N GLY A 280 15.60 -6.28 18.39
CA GLY A 280 15.07 -5.30 17.44
C GLY A 280 15.36 -3.86 17.87
N TYR A 281 15.71 -3.01 16.91
CA TYR A 281 16.01 -1.60 17.12
C TYR A 281 15.48 -0.72 15.99
N GLY A 282 15.31 0.57 16.27
CA GLY A 282 15.30 1.65 15.30
C GLY A 282 16.72 2.14 15.07
N HIS A 283 17.16 2.14 13.81
CA HIS A 283 18.50 2.58 13.47
C HIS A 283 18.58 4.11 13.46
N SER A 284 19.41 4.67 14.33
CA SER A 284 19.64 6.11 14.51
C SER A 284 20.11 6.83 13.24
N THR A 285 20.80 6.11 12.34
CA THR A 285 21.28 6.64 11.06
C THR A 285 20.39 6.18 9.92
N ARG A 286 20.02 7.13 9.06
CA ARG A 286 19.21 6.86 7.86
C ARG A 286 20.05 6.28 6.71
N ASP A 287 20.62 5.10 6.91
CA ASP A 287 21.32 4.34 5.88
C ASP A 287 20.33 3.43 5.14
N PHE A 288 19.89 3.81 3.94
CA PHE A 288 19.01 3.00 3.10
C PHE A 288 19.79 1.90 2.35
N ASN A 289 20.44 1.01 3.12
CA ASN A 289 21.11 -0.18 2.61
C ASN A 289 20.18 -1.40 2.65
N PRO A 290 19.74 -1.94 1.49
CA PRO A 290 18.78 -3.04 1.47
C PRO A 290 19.34 -4.31 2.14
N ASN A 291 20.63 -4.59 2.00
CA ASN A 291 21.26 -5.79 2.57
C ASN A 291 21.30 -5.77 4.11
N LYS A 292 21.13 -4.61 4.73
CA LYS A 292 21.18 -4.44 6.18
C LYS A 292 19.81 -4.21 6.80
N PHE A 293 18.98 -3.37 6.17
CA PHE A 293 17.80 -2.78 6.82
C PHE A 293 16.48 -3.09 6.12
N SER A 294 16.50 -3.88 5.04
CA SER A 294 15.27 -4.29 4.37
C SER A 294 14.74 -5.63 4.86
N TRP A 295 13.45 -5.82 4.63
CA TRP A 295 12.64 -6.93 5.12
C TRP A 295 11.89 -7.56 3.96
N TYR A 296 11.79 -8.88 3.97
CA TYR A 296 10.73 -9.58 3.26
C TYR A 296 9.43 -9.44 4.05
N ILE A 297 8.35 -9.14 3.34
CA ILE A 297 6.99 -9.25 3.85
C ILE A 297 6.36 -10.45 3.14
N ASP A 298 6.45 -11.60 3.79
CA ASP A 298 6.00 -12.89 3.25
C ASP A 298 4.55 -13.15 3.68
N VAL A 299 3.62 -12.98 2.75
CA VAL A 299 2.17 -13.08 3.01
C VAL A 299 1.74 -14.54 3.09
N ILE A 300 0.97 -14.88 4.13
CA ILE A 300 0.46 -16.22 4.47
C ILE A 300 -1.02 -16.34 4.11
#